data_AF-A0A512C5A6-F1
#
_entry.id   AF-A0A512C5A6-F1
#
_cell.length_a   1.000
_cell.length_b   1.000
_cell.length_c   1.000
_cell.angle_alpha   90.00
_cell.angle_beta   90.00
_cell.angle_gamma   90.00
#
_symmetry.space_group_name_H-M   'P 1'
#
loop_
_entity.id
_entity.type
_entity.pdbx_description
1 polymer ?
#
loop_
_entity_poly.entity_id
_entity_poly.type
_entity_poly.pdbx_seq_one_letter_code
_entity_poly.pdbx_strand_id
1 'polypeptide(L)'
;MGKPRRPRSRVRYSTITELAWAFLNDAVAYGDDPAEFGGSRFALWSLEFDFEIGTGRGVTKELWDAHGAAVVQRWAIEKPGTRPRQWWNFEAPRCDLKSYPTDHTPPDGRRWAEPRRRLGGTGTPVHEIAASVPSFRFGIPAVWFEPWEKPAGLQRGDLLEAHYADMARRGVPIDPNDPPVFEAQATYLERHGLLLPGERRRLTDEDFTPEKVI
;
A
#
# COMPACT_ATOMS: atom_id res chain seq x y z
N MET A 1 33.88 -6.15 31.30
CA MET A 1 32.58 -5.54 31.67
C MET A 1 31.57 -5.84 30.58
N GLY A 2 30.60 -6.73 30.82
CA GLY A 2 29.54 -7.05 29.85
C GLY A 2 28.44 -5.98 29.86
N LYS A 3 28.03 -5.48 28.69
CA LYS A 3 26.92 -4.52 28.58
C LYS A 3 25.64 -5.15 29.15
N PRO A 4 24.92 -4.47 30.08
CA PRO A 4 23.66 -4.99 30.58
C PRO A 4 22.65 -5.09 29.43
N ARG A 5 22.12 -6.29 29.21
CA ARG A 5 21.01 -6.51 28.27
C ARG A 5 19.79 -5.78 28.84
N ARG A 6 19.29 -4.78 28.11
CA ARG A 6 18.01 -4.13 28.45
C ARG A 6 16.92 -5.21 28.54
N PRO A 7 16.17 -5.29 29.65
CA PRO A 7 15.05 -6.21 29.74
C PRO A 7 14.07 -5.86 28.62
N ARG A 8 13.83 -6.82 27.72
CA ARG A 8 12.73 -6.73 26.77
C ARG A 8 11.45 -6.79 27.59
N SER A 9 10.82 -5.62 27.75
CA SER A 9 9.46 -5.51 28.26
C SER A 9 8.59 -6.49 27.49
N ARG A 10 8.11 -7.55 28.16
CA ARG A 10 7.04 -8.40 27.62
C ARG A 10 5.80 -7.55 27.66
N VAL A 11 5.51 -6.83 26.58
CA VAL A 11 4.27 -6.09 26.49
C VAL A 11 3.14 -7.11 26.40
N ARG A 12 2.31 -7.16 27.46
CA ARG A 12 1.09 -7.96 27.47
C ARG A 12 0.02 -7.20 26.70
N TYR A 13 0.02 -7.27 25.37
CA TYR A 13 -1.10 -6.80 24.57
C TYR A 13 -2.16 -7.91 24.50
N SER A 14 -2.99 -8.05 25.54
CA SER A 14 -4.08 -9.03 25.56
C SER A 14 -5.40 -8.52 24.98
N THR A 15 -5.46 -7.25 24.54
CA THR A 15 -6.67 -6.69 23.95
C THR A 15 -6.29 -5.60 22.95
N ILE A 16 -6.63 -5.81 21.68
CA ILE A 16 -6.55 -4.77 20.64
C ILE A 16 -7.52 -3.64 21.00
N THR A 17 -7.10 -2.39 20.87
CA THR A 17 -8.00 -1.24 21.08
C THR A 17 -8.98 -1.13 19.92
N GLU A 18 -10.15 -0.53 20.15
CA GLU A 18 -11.13 -0.29 19.07
C GLU A 18 -10.52 0.51 17.92
N LEU A 19 -9.68 1.51 18.23
CA LEU A 19 -8.98 2.32 17.23
C LEU A 19 -8.01 1.48 16.38
N ALA A 20 -7.21 0.61 17.02
CA ALA A 20 -6.31 -0.28 16.29
C ALA A 20 -7.09 -1.29 15.45
N TRP A 21 -8.20 -1.84 15.97
CA TRP A 21 -9.08 -2.71 15.21
C TRP A 21 -9.67 -2.01 13.99
N ALA A 22 -10.20 -0.79 14.16
CA ALA A 22 -10.73 0.03 13.07
C ALA A 22 -9.66 0.35 12.03
N PHE A 23 -8.44 0.67 12.47
CA PHE A 23 -7.29 0.91 11.58
C PHE A 23 -6.91 -0.34 10.76
N LEU A 24 -6.89 -1.53 11.37
CA LEU A 24 -6.58 -2.78 10.63
C LEU A 24 -7.69 -3.17 9.63
N ASN A 25 -8.94 -2.75 9.88
CA ASN A 25 -10.11 -3.02 9.03
C ASN A 25 -10.46 -1.84 8.09
N ASP A 26 -9.53 -0.91 7.83
CA ASP A 26 -9.76 0.30 7.01
C ASP A 26 -11.09 1.02 7.31
N ALA A 27 -11.58 0.93 8.56
CA ALA A 27 -12.85 1.48 8.99
C ALA A 27 -12.72 2.95 9.43
N VAL A 28 -11.50 3.48 9.42
CA VAL A 28 -11.19 4.88 9.69
C VAL A 28 -11.04 5.58 8.34
N ALA A 29 -12.05 6.33 7.94
CA ALA A 29 -11.95 7.22 6.79
C ALA A 29 -11.08 8.43 7.16
N TYR A 30 -10.05 8.71 6.36
CA TYR A 30 -9.33 9.98 6.43
C TYR A 30 -10.16 11.04 5.68
N GLY A 31 -10.98 11.76 6.44
CA GLY A 31 -11.99 12.70 5.95
C GLY A 31 -13.27 12.38 6.72
N ASP A 32 -13.81 13.24 7.59
CA ASP A 32 -13.86 14.69 7.55
C ASP A 32 -13.78 15.23 8.99
N ASP A 33 -13.28 16.46 9.14
CA ASP A 33 -13.10 17.18 10.41
C ASP A 33 -11.98 16.70 11.38
N PRO A 34 -10.85 17.42 11.44
CA PRO A 34 -9.83 17.26 12.48
C PRO A 34 -10.34 17.34 13.93
N ALA A 35 -11.50 17.94 14.16
CA ALA A 35 -12.09 18.16 15.48
C ALA A 35 -12.80 16.92 16.05
N GLU A 36 -13.29 15.99 15.22
CA GLU A 36 -14.05 14.82 15.71
C GLU A 36 -13.15 13.76 16.40
N PHE A 37 -11.87 13.71 16.04
CA PHE A 37 -10.95 12.64 16.49
C PHE A 37 -10.09 13.04 17.68
N GLY A 38 -10.63 13.75 18.68
CA GLY A 38 -9.94 14.14 19.92
C GLY A 38 -8.92 13.09 20.41
N GLY A 39 -7.63 13.46 20.45
CA GLY A 39 -6.50 12.59 20.85
C GLY A 39 -6.17 11.37 19.95
N SER A 40 -7.10 10.89 19.13
CA SER A 40 -6.96 9.66 18.33
C SER A 40 -6.23 9.85 17.01
N ARG A 41 -6.19 11.08 16.46
CA ARG A 41 -5.43 11.37 15.22
C ARG A 41 -3.93 11.10 15.35
N PHE A 42 -3.32 11.44 16.49
CA PHE A 42 -1.89 11.15 16.70
C PHE A 42 -1.63 9.64 16.83
N ALA A 43 -2.55 8.89 17.44
CA ALA A 43 -2.44 7.43 17.53
C ALA A 43 -2.58 6.77 16.15
N LEU A 44 -3.51 7.23 15.30
CA LEU A 44 -3.65 6.78 13.92
C LEU A 44 -2.43 7.13 13.07
N TRP A 45 -1.98 8.39 13.15
CA TRP A 45 -0.75 8.82 12.49
C TRP A 45 0.45 7.99 12.96
N SER A 46 0.53 7.67 14.26
CA SER A 46 1.61 6.84 14.79
C SER A 46 1.56 5.42 14.23
N LEU A 47 0.38 4.81 14.10
CA LEU A 47 0.22 3.48 13.48
C LEU A 47 0.58 3.49 11.98
N GLU A 48 0.27 4.57 11.27
CA GLU A 48 0.59 4.73 9.87
C GLU A 48 2.08 5.02 9.63
N PHE A 49 2.65 5.96 10.38
CA PHE A 49 4.03 6.39 10.23
C PHE A 49 5.03 5.31 10.65
N ASP A 50 4.66 4.48 11.63
CA ASP A 50 5.40 3.29 12.04
C ASP A 50 5.60 2.29 10.88
N PHE A 51 4.72 2.30 9.88
CA PHE A 51 4.90 1.56 8.63
C PHE A 51 5.86 2.28 7.66
N GLU A 52 5.70 3.59 7.47
CA GLU A 52 6.44 4.37 6.46
C GLU A 52 7.94 4.52 6.76
N ILE A 53 8.34 4.60 8.03
CA ILE A 53 9.76 4.80 8.41
C ILE A 53 10.61 3.52 8.40
N GLY A 54 10.07 2.39 7.92
CA GLY A 54 10.92 1.31 7.48
C GLY A 54 11.70 0.58 8.59
N THR A 55 11.13 0.35 9.76
CA THR A 55 11.81 -0.54 10.73
C THR A 55 11.41 -2.01 10.58
N GLY A 56 10.33 -2.31 9.85
CA GLY A 56 9.85 -3.67 9.63
C GLY A 56 9.37 -4.42 10.87
N ARG A 57 9.40 -3.74 12.02
CA ARG A 57 9.15 -4.26 13.37
C ARG A 57 8.29 -3.28 14.16
N GLY A 58 7.46 -2.55 13.44
CA GLY A 58 6.58 -1.56 14.01
C GLY A 58 5.41 -2.19 14.77
N VAL A 59 4.84 -1.43 15.71
CA VAL A 59 3.60 -1.74 16.43
C VAL A 59 2.51 -2.22 15.47
N THR A 60 2.40 -1.63 14.27
CA THR A 60 1.39 -2.03 13.28
C THR A 60 1.59 -3.46 12.78
N LYS A 61 2.85 -3.89 12.56
CA LYS A 61 3.13 -5.28 12.19
C LYS A 61 2.88 -6.24 13.35
N GLU A 62 3.21 -5.86 14.58
CA GLU A 62 2.90 -6.68 15.76
C GLU A 62 1.38 -6.87 15.93
N LEU A 63 0.60 -5.80 15.74
CA LEU A 63 -0.86 -5.86 15.72
C LEU A 63 -1.39 -6.76 14.60
N TRP A 64 -0.82 -6.64 13.39
CA TRP A 64 -1.19 -7.51 12.28
C TRP A 64 -0.85 -8.97 12.55
N ASP A 65 0.32 -9.28 13.10
CA ASP A 65 0.71 -10.65 13.46
C ASP A 65 -0.23 -11.26 14.51
N ALA A 66 -0.71 -10.44 15.45
CA ALA A 66 -1.63 -10.89 16.49
C ALA A 66 -3.09 -11.03 16.01
N HIS A 67 -3.54 -10.20 15.06
CA HIS A 67 -4.97 -10.04 14.75
C HIS A 67 -5.33 -10.16 13.26
N GLY A 68 -4.37 -10.18 12.35
CA GLY A 68 -4.56 -10.13 10.89
C GLY A 68 -5.47 -11.24 10.35
N ALA A 69 -5.33 -12.46 10.85
CA ALA A 69 -6.21 -13.57 10.43
C ALA A 69 -7.69 -13.30 10.77
N ALA A 70 -7.98 -12.76 11.95
CA ALA A 70 -9.35 -12.42 12.36
C ALA A 70 -9.90 -11.24 11.55
N VAL A 71 -9.06 -10.25 11.27
CA VAL A 71 -9.38 -9.12 10.40
C VAL A 71 -9.75 -9.60 8.99
N VAL A 72 -8.93 -10.47 8.38
CA VAL A 72 -9.18 -11.01 7.03
C VAL A 72 -10.45 -11.86 6.98
N GLN A 73 -10.70 -12.70 7.99
CA GLN A 73 -11.92 -13.51 8.06
C GLN A 73 -13.17 -12.64 8.12
N ARG A 74 -13.18 -11.62 8.99
CA ARG A 74 -14.29 -10.67 9.10
C ARG A 74 -14.47 -9.89 7.82
N TRP A 75 -13.38 -9.35 7.26
CA TRP A 75 -13.40 -8.60 6.02
C TRP A 75 -14.00 -9.40 4.86
N ALA A 76 -13.62 -10.67 4.70
CA ALA A 76 -14.13 -11.52 3.62
C ALA A 76 -15.63 -11.87 3.75
N ILE A 77 -16.24 -11.65 4.92
CA ILE A 77 -17.70 -11.76 5.10
C ILE A 77 -18.37 -10.49 4.61
N GLU A 78 -17.85 -9.33 5.02
CA GLU A 78 -18.45 -8.01 4.75
C GLU A 78 -18.17 -7.50 3.33
N LYS A 79 -16.98 -7.79 2.80
CA LYS A 79 -16.43 -7.31 1.53
C LYS A 79 -15.70 -8.45 0.80
N PRO A 80 -16.41 -9.53 0.38
CA PRO A 80 -15.79 -10.67 -0.28
C PRO A 80 -15.01 -10.21 -1.53
N GLY A 81 -13.91 -10.89 -1.85
CA GLY A 81 -13.12 -10.60 -3.05
C GLY A 81 -12.17 -9.41 -2.91
N THR A 82 -12.10 -8.78 -1.74
CA THR A 82 -11.16 -7.68 -1.46
C THR A 82 -10.39 -7.94 -0.18
N ARG A 83 -9.34 -7.14 0.09
CA ARG A 83 -8.57 -7.24 1.34
C ARG A 83 -8.26 -5.85 1.91
N PRO A 84 -8.12 -5.72 3.24
CA PRO A 84 -7.74 -4.46 3.86
C PRO A 84 -6.32 -4.06 3.47
N ARG A 85 -5.99 -2.78 3.56
CA ARG A 85 -4.69 -2.18 3.24
C ARG A 85 -3.55 -2.93 3.92
N GLN A 86 -3.71 -3.26 5.20
CA GLN A 86 -2.65 -3.93 5.96
C GLN A 86 -2.38 -5.37 5.49
N TRP A 87 -3.36 -6.05 4.89
CA TRP A 87 -3.12 -7.34 4.24
C TRP A 87 -2.18 -7.19 3.04
N TRP A 88 -2.39 -6.16 2.21
CA TRP A 88 -1.49 -5.86 1.08
C TRP A 88 -0.07 -5.52 1.54
N ASN A 89 0.02 -4.81 2.67
CA ASN A 89 1.30 -4.45 3.26
C ASN A 89 2.05 -5.64 3.86
N PHE A 90 1.36 -6.64 4.42
CA PHE A 90 2.00 -7.68 5.24
C PHE A 90 1.89 -9.12 4.71
N GLU A 91 0.79 -9.50 4.08
CA GLU A 91 0.48 -10.89 3.72
C GLU A 91 0.31 -11.15 2.22
N ALA A 92 0.13 -10.12 1.39
CA ALA A 92 0.04 -10.32 -0.06
C ALA A 92 1.26 -11.11 -0.60
N PRO A 93 1.07 -11.96 -1.63
CA PRO A 93 2.16 -12.59 -2.38
C PRO A 93 3.25 -11.59 -2.72
N ARG A 94 4.51 -12.03 -2.70
CA ARG A 94 5.66 -11.15 -2.93
C ARG A 94 6.40 -11.49 -4.21
N CYS A 95 6.71 -10.48 -5.01
CA CYS A 95 7.48 -10.68 -6.24
C CYS A 95 8.99 -10.84 -5.95
N ASP A 96 9.77 -11.37 -6.89
CA ASP A 96 11.22 -11.40 -6.73
C ASP A 96 11.80 -9.96 -6.74
N LEU A 97 12.85 -9.69 -5.96
CA LEU A 97 13.54 -8.40 -5.91
C LEU A 97 14.07 -8.00 -7.29
N LYS A 98 14.46 -8.98 -8.11
CA LYS A 98 14.92 -8.75 -9.49
C LYS A 98 13.87 -8.11 -10.40
N SER A 99 12.60 -8.17 -10.02
CA SER A 99 11.50 -7.57 -10.79
C SER A 99 11.54 -6.04 -10.74
N TYR A 100 12.24 -5.47 -9.76
CA TYR A 100 12.40 -4.02 -9.61
C TYR A 100 13.89 -3.69 -9.46
N PRO A 101 14.55 -3.12 -10.48
CA PRO A 101 15.96 -2.78 -10.45
C PRO A 101 16.18 -1.51 -9.62
N THR A 102 15.81 -1.55 -8.34
CA THR A 102 16.09 -0.49 -7.37
C THR A 102 17.08 -1.02 -6.35
N ASP A 103 18.12 -0.24 -6.05
CA ASP A 103 19.06 -0.53 -4.95
C ASP A 103 18.38 -0.52 -3.57
N HIS A 104 17.11 -0.10 -3.52
CA HIS A 104 16.28 -0.11 -2.34
C HIS A 104 15.69 -1.50 -2.09
N THR A 105 16.31 -2.23 -1.15
CA THR A 105 15.63 -3.35 -0.51
C THR A 105 14.62 -2.79 0.49
N PRO A 106 13.38 -3.33 0.56
CA PRO A 106 12.46 -3.01 1.63
C PRO A 106 13.16 -3.09 3.00
N PRO A 107 12.93 -2.14 3.90
CA PRO A 107 13.71 -2.05 5.13
C PRO A 107 13.58 -3.26 6.08
N ASP A 108 12.54 -4.06 5.91
CA ASP A 108 12.30 -5.31 6.63
C ASP A 108 12.99 -6.53 5.97
N GLY A 109 13.77 -6.30 4.91
CA GLY A 109 14.40 -7.34 4.09
C GLY A 109 13.39 -8.16 3.29
N ARG A 110 12.11 -7.76 3.26
CA ARG A 110 11.08 -8.47 2.50
C ARG A 110 11.15 -8.08 1.04
N ARG A 111 10.44 -8.88 0.26
CA ARG A 111 10.14 -8.65 -1.14
C ARG A 111 8.92 -7.72 -1.25
N TRP A 112 8.82 -6.95 -2.33
CA TRP A 112 7.64 -6.13 -2.62
C TRP A 112 6.39 -7.00 -2.78
N ALA A 113 5.21 -6.47 -2.43
CA ALA A 113 3.96 -7.14 -2.81
C ALA A 113 3.93 -7.30 -4.33
N GLU A 114 3.54 -8.48 -4.81
CA GLU A 114 3.28 -8.70 -6.22
C GLU A 114 2.12 -7.81 -6.62
N PRO A 115 2.33 -6.87 -7.56
CA PRO A 115 1.27 -5.97 -7.97
C PRO A 115 0.17 -6.74 -8.69
N ARG A 116 -1.01 -6.14 -8.76
CA ARG A 116 -2.06 -6.60 -9.64
C ARG A 116 -1.63 -6.42 -11.10
N ARG A 117 -2.09 -7.30 -11.97
CA ARG A 117 -1.77 -7.24 -13.40
C ARG A 117 -2.42 -6.03 -14.04
N ARG A 118 -1.61 -5.22 -14.74
CA ARG A 118 -2.10 -4.20 -15.68
C ARG A 118 -2.66 -4.92 -16.91
N LEU A 119 -3.89 -4.58 -17.28
CA LEU A 119 -4.61 -5.13 -18.42
C LEU A 119 -4.64 -4.18 -19.62
N GLY A 120 -4.37 -2.89 -19.41
CA GLY A 120 -4.34 -1.89 -20.47
C GLY A 120 -4.18 -0.46 -19.95
N GLY A 121 -4.58 0.50 -20.78
CA GLY A 121 -4.56 1.92 -20.49
C GLY A 121 -3.19 2.58 -20.65
N THR A 122 -3.16 3.91 -20.52
CA THR A 122 -2.02 4.80 -20.72
C THR A 122 -1.64 5.50 -19.41
N GLY A 123 -0.35 5.53 -19.12
CA GLY A 123 0.21 6.07 -17.87
C GLY A 123 1.45 5.30 -17.43
N THR A 124 2.41 6.00 -16.85
CA THR A 124 3.67 5.43 -16.34
C THR A 124 3.80 5.65 -14.84
N PRO A 125 3.88 4.59 -14.02
CA PRO A 125 4.21 4.71 -12.60
C PRO A 125 5.55 5.42 -12.37
N VAL A 126 5.65 6.30 -11.37
CA VAL A 126 6.87 7.08 -11.13
C VAL A 126 8.10 6.20 -10.88
N HIS A 127 7.94 5.08 -10.19
CA HIS A 127 9.05 4.17 -9.87
C HIS A 127 9.65 3.45 -11.10
N GLU A 128 8.99 3.49 -12.27
CA GLU A 128 9.56 2.95 -13.51
C GLU A 128 10.50 3.95 -14.21
N ILE A 129 10.35 5.24 -13.93
CA ILE A 129 11.08 6.32 -14.63
C ILE A 129 11.89 7.22 -13.69
N ALA A 130 11.73 7.10 -12.38
CA ALA A 130 12.51 7.83 -11.39
C ALA A 130 13.27 6.86 -10.50
N ALA A 131 14.30 7.36 -9.81
CA ALA A 131 14.93 6.65 -8.70
C ALA A 131 14.03 6.68 -7.45
N SER A 132 12.78 6.24 -7.62
CA SER A 132 11.76 6.20 -6.57
C SER A 132 11.48 4.76 -6.20
N VAL A 133 11.24 4.53 -4.90
CA VAL A 133 10.86 3.23 -4.38
C VAL A 133 9.46 2.86 -4.89
N PRO A 134 9.23 1.63 -5.41
CA PRO A 134 7.90 1.20 -5.80
C PRO A 134 6.94 1.29 -4.62
N SER A 135 5.81 1.98 -4.84
CA SER A 135 4.74 2.11 -3.85
C SER A 135 3.44 1.67 -4.47
N PHE A 136 2.72 0.81 -3.77
CA PHE A 136 1.47 0.22 -4.23
C PHE A 136 0.36 0.43 -3.21
N ARG A 137 -0.83 0.75 -3.69
CA ARG A 137 -2.08 0.79 -2.93
C ARG A 137 -2.99 -0.31 -3.48
N PHE A 138 -3.29 -1.32 -2.65
CA PHE A 138 -4.05 -2.51 -3.05
C PHE A 138 -3.49 -3.23 -4.30
N GLY A 139 -2.15 -3.25 -4.40
CA GLY A 139 -1.42 -3.83 -5.54
C GLY A 139 -1.41 -2.99 -6.83
N ILE A 140 -1.94 -1.75 -6.81
CA ILE A 140 -1.85 -0.79 -7.93
C ILE A 140 -0.79 0.26 -7.60
N PRO A 141 0.04 0.74 -8.55
CA PRO A 141 0.95 1.85 -8.30
C PRO A 141 0.26 3.07 -7.69
N ALA A 142 0.82 3.58 -6.59
CA ALA A 142 0.22 4.69 -5.83
C ALA A 142 0.59 6.08 -6.38
N VAL A 143 1.68 6.17 -7.16
CA VAL A 143 2.19 7.43 -7.71
C VAL A 143 2.45 7.26 -9.20
N TRP A 144 1.81 8.12 -9.99
CA TRP A 144 1.89 8.14 -11.44
C TRP A 144 2.65 9.37 -11.91
N PHE A 145 3.31 9.24 -13.05
CA PHE A 145 3.96 10.37 -13.68
C PHE A 145 2.89 11.39 -14.09
N GLU A 146 3.05 12.61 -13.63
CA GLU A 146 2.30 13.77 -14.12
C GLU A 146 3.30 14.75 -14.73
N PRO A 147 2.98 15.37 -15.87
CA PRO A 147 3.84 16.38 -16.44
C PRO A 147 3.84 17.54 -15.46
N TRP A 148 4.96 17.74 -14.79
CA TRP A 148 5.13 18.89 -13.93
C TRP A 148 5.03 20.15 -14.81
N GLU A 149 4.08 21.03 -14.51
CA GLU A 149 4.14 22.39 -15.03
C GLU A 149 5.03 23.21 -14.08
N LYS A 150 6.03 23.90 -14.61
CA LYS A 150 6.91 24.75 -13.81
C LYS A 150 6.06 25.83 -13.13
N PRO A 151 5.97 25.87 -11.79
CA PRO A 151 5.26 26.95 -11.11
C PRO A 151 5.95 28.28 -11.46
N ALA A 152 5.16 29.29 -11.81
CA ALA A 152 5.71 30.61 -12.11
C ALA A 152 6.56 31.12 -10.94
N GLY A 153 7.79 31.56 -11.22
CA GLY A 153 8.69 32.16 -10.22
C GLY A 153 9.58 31.18 -9.43
N LEU A 154 9.43 29.86 -9.60
CA LEU A 154 10.38 28.91 -9.00
C LEU A 154 11.63 28.78 -9.87
N GLN A 155 12.72 29.45 -9.49
CA GLN A 155 14.05 29.16 -10.06
C GLN A 155 14.61 27.91 -9.38
N ARG A 156 14.44 26.74 -10.02
CA ARG A 156 15.15 25.52 -9.64
C ARG A 156 16.53 25.53 -10.30
N GLY A 157 17.53 25.02 -9.59
CA GLY A 157 18.85 24.80 -10.16
C GLY A 157 18.80 23.77 -11.30
N ASP A 158 19.73 23.90 -12.25
CA ASP A 158 19.79 23.16 -13.52
C ASP A 158 19.64 21.63 -13.37
N LEU A 159 20.14 21.04 -12.28
CA LEU A 159 20.08 19.60 -12.03
C LEU A 159 18.65 19.07 -11.90
N LEU A 160 17.77 19.84 -11.25
CA LEU A 160 16.40 19.38 -11.03
C LEU A 160 15.58 19.51 -12.32
N GLU A 161 15.77 20.59 -13.07
CA GLU A 161 15.15 20.74 -14.39
C GLU A 161 15.58 19.63 -15.35
N ALA A 162 16.88 19.30 -15.39
CA ALA A 162 17.39 18.19 -16.19
C ALA A 162 16.77 16.85 -15.79
N HIS A 163 16.62 16.58 -14.48
CA HIS A 163 15.98 15.36 -13.98
C HIS A 163 14.52 15.24 -14.44
N TYR A 164 13.74 16.31 -14.32
CA TYR A 164 12.35 16.28 -14.75
C TYR A 164 12.19 16.22 -16.27
N ALA A 165 13.07 16.89 -17.03
CA ALA A 165 13.10 16.76 -18.49
C ALA A 165 13.39 15.30 -18.89
N ASP A 166 14.28 14.62 -18.18
CA ASP A 166 14.54 13.21 -18.40
C ASP A 166 13.34 12.32 -18.07
N MET A 167 12.67 12.55 -16.93
CA MET A 167 11.42 11.85 -16.59
C MET A 167 10.33 12.09 -17.65
N ALA A 168 10.15 13.32 -18.12
CA ALA A 168 9.17 13.66 -19.14
C ALA A 168 9.46 13.03 -20.51
N ARG A 169 10.71 12.69 -20.81
CA ARG A 169 11.07 11.90 -22.00
C ARG A 169 10.72 10.42 -21.88
N ARG A 170 10.73 9.87 -20.66
CA ARG A 170 10.55 8.43 -20.41
C ARG A 170 9.13 8.06 -19.94
N GLY A 171 8.43 9.00 -19.31
CA GLY A 171 7.11 8.82 -18.75
C GLY A 171 6.00 9.30 -19.67
N VAL A 172 4.86 8.62 -19.59
CA VAL A 172 3.60 9.04 -20.21
C VAL A 172 2.60 9.34 -19.09
N PRO A 173 1.96 10.52 -19.07
CA PRO A 173 0.93 10.80 -18.09
C PRO A 173 -0.30 9.92 -18.27
N ILE A 174 -1.16 9.86 -17.25
CA ILE A 174 -2.45 9.17 -17.39
C ILE A 174 -3.27 9.87 -18.48
N ASP A 175 -3.76 9.09 -19.45
CA ASP A 175 -4.76 9.57 -20.40
C ASP A 175 -6.15 9.39 -19.77
N PRO A 176 -6.92 10.47 -19.52
CA PRO A 176 -8.25 10.34 -18.93
C PRO A 176 -9.24 9.56 -19.79
N ASN A 177 -9.01 9.44 -21.11
CA ASN A 177 -9.85 8.67 -22.02
C ASN A 177 -9.40 7.21 -22.17
N ASP A 178 -8.17 6.91 -21.76
CA ASP A 178 -7.58 5.57 -21.73
C ASP A 178 -6.81 5.36 -20.42
N PRO A 179 -7.46 5.43 -19.25
CA PRO A 179 -6.77 5.35 -17.97
C PRO A 179 -6.19 3.94 -17.76
N PRO A 180 -5.11 3.78 -16.97
CA PRO A 180 -4.57 2.48 -16.62
C PRO A 180 -5.66 1.56 -16.06
N VAL A 181 -5.75 0.34 -16.60
CA VAL A 181 -6.72 -0.66 -16.18
C VAL A 181 -5.97 -1.83 -15.54
N PHE A 182 -6.44 -2.28 -14.38
CA PHE A 182 -5.84 -3.39 -13.63
C PHE A 182 -6.88 -4.47 -13.35
N GLU A 183 -6.43 -5.72 -13.21
CA GLU A 183 -7.30 -6.81 -12.74
C GLU A 183 -7.95 -6.41 -11.39
N ALA A 184 -9.17 -6.89 -11.15
CA ALA A 184 -9.86 -6.67 -9.87
C ALA A 184 -9.12 -7.34 -8.70
N GLN A 185 -9.34 -6.86 -7.48
CA GLN A 185 -8.84 -7.57 -6.29
C GLN A 185 -9.32 -9.04 -6.23
N ALA A 186 -10.56 -9.33 -6.62
CA ALA A 186 -11.08 -10.70 -6.60
C ALA A 186 -10.34 -11.60 -7.59
N THR A 187 -10.03 -11.07 -8.78
CA THR A 187 -9.22 -11.77 -9.80
C THR A 187 -7.83 -12.08 -9.27
N TYR A 188 -7.19 -11.10 -8.61
CA TYR A 188 -5.88 -11.30 -7.97
C TYR A 188 -5.93 -12.41 -6.91
N LEU A 189 -6.92 -12.38 -6.01
CA LEU A 189 -7.07 -13.37 -4.96
C LEU A 189 -7.35 -14.76 -5.53
N GLU A 190 -8.21 -14.87 -6.55
CA GLU A 190 -8.51 -16.15 -7.21
C GLU A 190 -7.26 -16.73 -7.88
N ARG A 191 -6.52 -15.91 -8.65
CA ARG A 191 -5.28 -16.30 -9.34
C ARG A 191 -4.22 -16.86 -8.38
N HIS A 192 -4.17 -16.35 -7.16
CA HIS A 192 -3.22 -16.80 -6.13
C HIS A 192 -3.79 -17.86 -5.17
N GLY A 193 -5.05 -18.29 -5.34
CA GLY A 193 -5.68 -19.27 -4.43
C GLY A 193 -5.90 -18.73 -3.01
N LEU A 194 -6.16 -17.42 -2.87
CA LEU A 194 -6.26 -16.69 -1.60
C LEU A 194 -7.71 -16.37 -1.19
N LEU A 195 -8.70 -16.82 -1.96
CA LEU A 195 -10.10 -16.75 -1.55
C LEU A 195 -10.36 -17.73 -0.39
N LEU A 196 -11.05 -17.25 0.65
CA LEU A 196 -11.43 -18.07 1.80
C LEU A 196 -12.55 -19.06 1.44
N PRO A 197 -12.74 -20.13 2.25
CA PRO A 197 -13.83 -21.08 2.04
C PRO A 197 -15.20 -20.40 1.94
N GLY A 198 -15.88 -20.62 0.80
CA GLY A 198 -17.19 -20.04 0.51
C GLY A 198 -17.18 -18.58 0.08
N GLU A 199 -16.03 -17.89 0.07
CA GLU A 199 -15.90 -16.52 -0.44
C GLU A 199 -16.27 -16.46 -1.92
N ARG A 200 -15.73 -17.39 -2.73
CA ARG A 200 -16.03 -17.46 -4.17
C ARG A 200 -17.52 -17.55 -4.50
N ARG A 201 -18.31 -18.22 -3.66
CA ARG A 201 -19.77 -18.37 -3.87
C ARG A 201 -20.55 -17.07 -3.64
N ARG A 202 -19.95 -16.10 -2.95
CA ARG A 202 -20.56 -14.78 -2.69
C ARG A 202 -20.18 -13.75 -3.76
N LEU A 203 -19.20 -14.07 -4.60
CA LEU A 203 -18.76 -13.18 -5.67
C LEU A 203 -19.65 -13.33 -6.90
N THR A 204 -19.94 -12.19 -7.51
CA THR A 204 -20.63 -12.02 -8.78
C THR A 204 -19.60 -11.70 -9.88
N ASP A 205 -20.02 -11.66 -11.15
CA ASP A 205 -19.14 -11.27 -12.25
C ASP A 205 -18.66 -9.81 -12.12
N GLU A 206 -19.45 -8.96 -11.47
CA GLU A 206 -19.08 -7.55 -11.24
C GLU A 206 -17.84 -7.43 -10.35
N ASP A 207 -17.66 -8.32 -9.36
CA ASP A 207 -16.50 -8.34 -8.47
C ASP A 207 -15.17 -8.65 -9.20
N PHE A 208 -15.26 -9.22 -10.41
CA PHE A 208 -14.11 -9.50 -11.27
C PHE A 208 -13.88 -8.39 -12.31
N THR A 209 -14.69 -7.34 -12.33
CA THR A 209 -14.55 -6.23 -13.28
C THR A 209 -13.23 -5.50 -13.05
N PRO A 210 -12.40 -5.34 -14.09
CA PRO A 210 -11.16 -4.57 -13.98
C PRO A 210 -11.36 -3.15 -13.45
N GLU A 211 -10.43 -2.71 -12.60
CA GLU A 211 -10.48 -1.38 -11.99
C GLU A 211 -9.67 -0.38 -12.82
N LYS A 212 -10.26 0.79 -13.05
CA LYS A 212 -9.59 1.93 -13.71
C LYS A 212 -8.92 2.82 -12.66
N VAL A 213 -7.73 3.31 -12.96
CA VAL A 213 -7.04 4.33 -12.17
C VAL A 213 -7.39 5.69 -12.74
N ILE A 214 -8.18 6.47 -11.99
CA ILE A 214 -8.58 7.84 -12.35
C ILE A 214 -7.90 8.87 -11.47
#